data_AF-A0AAE8SBQ3-F1
#
_entry.id   AF-A0AAE8SBQ3-F1
#
_cell.length_a   1.000
_cell.length_b   1.000
_cell.length_c   1.000
_cell.angle_alpha   90.00
_cell.angle_beta   90.00
_cell.angle_gamma   90.00
#
_symmetry.space_group_name_H-M   'P 1'
#
loop_
_entity.id
_entity.type
_entity.pdbx_description
1 polymer ?
#
loop_
_entity_poly.entity_id
_entity_poly.type
_entity_poly.pdbx_seq_one_letter_code
_entity_poly.pdbx_strand_id
1 'polypeptide(L)'
;MLKEVPINKVRLGRSTVKTPDLSLMIEKQESKLNCFLEGVTDLELAILKANNGEALLEGKWGPLAVDRVGNVIKNQTIKPYIQQ
;
A
#
# COMPACT_ATOMS: atom_id res chain seq x y z
N MET A 1 -3.61 6.64 16.56
CA MET A 1 -2.30 7.08 16.00
C MET A 1 -2.40 6.95 14.49
N LEU A 2 -1.97 7.97 13.75
CA LEU A 2 -1.90 7.94 12.29
C LEU A 2 -0.42 7.92 11.88
N LYS A 3 -0.04 6.94 11.06
CA LYS A 3 1.30 6.81 10.47
C LYS A 3 1.16 6.81 8.97
N GLU A 4 1.91 7.69 8.32
CA GLU A 4 2.04 7.76 6.88
C GLU A 4 3.30 6.99 6.45
N VAL A 5 3.18 6.12 5.44
CA VAL A 5 4.29 5.39 4.84
C VAL A 5 4.30 5.62 3.33
N PRO A 6 5.30 6.32 2.77
CA PRO A 6 5.34 6.60 1.34
C PRO A 6 5.56 5.30 0.55
N ILE A 7 4.81 5.15 -0.54
CA ILE A 7 5.01 4.10 -1.54
C ILE A 7 5.69 4.76 -2.74
N ASN A 8 7.00 4.54 -2.90
CA ASN A 8 7.75 5.23 -3.96
C ASN A 8 7.52 4.62 -5.36
N LYS A 9 7.19 3.32 -5.40
CA LYS A 9 6.99 2.57 -6.64
C LYS A 9 5.98 1.45 -6.43
N VAL A 10 5.26 1.14 -7.50
CA VAL A 10 4.45 -0.08 -7.63
C VAL A 10 4.97 -0.91 -8.81
N ARG A 11 4.84 -2.24 -8.75
CA ARG A 11 5.25 -3.13 -9.84
C ARG A 11 4.12 -4.04 -10.30
N LEU A 12 4.08 -4.29 -11.61
CA LEU A 12 3.23 -5.30 -12.26
C LEU A 12 4.11 -6.21 -13.09
N GLY A 13 4.32 -7.44 -12.62
CA GLY A 13 5.26 -8.37 -13.25
C GLY A 13 6.68 -7.81 -13.24
N ARG A 14 7.23 -7.51 -14.43
CA ARG A 14 8.60 -6.96 -14.60
C ARG A 14 8.64 -5.43 -14.76
N SER A 15 7.49 -4.77 -14.82
CA SER A 15 7.39 -3.32 -15.00
C SER A 15 7.25 -2.60 -13.66
N THR A 16 7.83 -1.41 -13.54
CA THR A 16 7.69 -0.55 -12.35
C THR A 16 7.16 0.82 -12.74
N VAL A 17 6.24 1.34 -11.94
CA VAL A 17 5.72 2.71 -12.04
C VAL A 17 6.15 3.49 -10.80
N LYS A 18 6.63 4.72 -11.00
CA LYS A 18 6.95 5.64 -9.90
C LYS A 18 5.66 6.28 -9.41
N THR A 19 5.54 6.44 -8.10
CA THR A 19 4.30 6.86 -7.44
C THR A 19 4.64 7.94 -6.41
N PRO A 20 5.01 9.16 -6.84
CA PRO A 20 5.57 10.19 -5.95
C PRO A 20 4.59 10.69 -4.89
N ASP A 21 3.28 10.63 -5.18
CA ASP A 21 2.22 11.14 -4.32
C ASP A 21 1.46 10.02 -3.59
N LEU A 22 1.86 8.76 -3.76
CA LEU A 22 1.16 7.62 -3.19
C LEU A 22 1.69 7.31 -1.78
N SER A 23 0.79 7.41 -0.80
CA SER A 23 1.09 7.08 0.59
C SER A 23 0.13 6.01 1.12
N LEU A 24 0.66 5.16 1.99
CA LEU A 24 -0.11 4.23 2.80
C LEU A 24 -0.39 4.89 4.16
N MET A 25 -1.66 5.12 4.45
CA MET A 25 -2.12 5.64 5.71
C MET A 25 -2.49 4.49 6.64
N ILE A 26 -1.82 4.42 7.79
CA ILE A 26 -2.05 3.41 8.81
C ILE A 26 -2.65 4.09 10.02
N GLU A 27 -3.91 3.78 10.31
CA GLU A 27 -4.64 4.32 11.44
C GLU A 27 -4.90 3.22 12.48
N LYS A 28 -4.38 3.42 13.69
CA LYS A 28 -4.67 2.56 14.85
C LYS A 28 -5.76 3.19 15.70
N GLN A 29 -6.91 2.55 15.75
CA GLN A 29 -8.05 2.89 16.62
C GLN A 29 -8.34 1.72 17.56
N GLU A 30 -8.07 1.90 18.86
CA GLU A 30 -8.24 0.87 19.89
C GLU A 30 -7.60 -0.49 19.50
N SER A 31 -8.42 -1.51 19.23
CA SER A 31 -8.05 -2.87 18.83
C SER A 31 -8.09 -3.09 17.31
N LYS A 32 -8.49 -2.08 16.53
CA LYS A 32 -8.59 -2.14 15.07
C LYS A 32 -7.46 -1.36 14.41
N LEU A 33 -7.00 -1.93 13.31
CA LEU A 33 -6.05 -1.29 12.43
C LEU A 33 -6.70 -1.10 11.06
N ASN A 34 -6.83 0.16 10.65
CA ASN A 34 -7.30 0.53 9.33
C ASN A 34 -6.10 0.94 8.48
N CYS A 35 -6.11 0.55 7.22
CA CYS A 35 -5.06 0.87 6.27
C CYS A 35 -5.73 1.29 4.95
N PHE A 36 -5.37 2.43 4.40
CA PHE A 36 -5.89 2.93 3.13
C PHE A 36 -4.81 3.67 2.35
N LEU A 37 -5.01 3.79 1.04
CA LEU A 37 -4.14 4.57 0.17
C LEU A 37 -4.60 6.02 0.09
N GLU A 38 -3.66 6.95 0.19
CA GLU A 38 -3.85 8.37 -0.05
C GLU A 38 -3.03 8.80 -1.28
N GLY A 39 -3.58 9.72 -2.08
CA GLY A 39 -2.93 10.18 -3.32
C GLY A 39 -2.94 9.18 -4.48
N VAL A 40 -3.69 8.08 -4.37
CA VAL A 40 -3.74 7.03 -5.40
C VAL A 40 -4.46 7.47 -6.67
N THR A 41 -3.81 7.24 -7.80
CA THR A 41 -4.39 7.40 -9.14
C THR A 41 -5.08 6.13 -9.61
N ASP A 42 -5.99 6.25 -10.59
CA ASP A 42 -6.67 5.09 -11.19
C ASP A 42 -5.69 4.06 -11.79
N LEU A 43 -4.57 4.53 -12.34
CA LEU A 43 -3.52 3.66 -12.89
C LEU A 43 -2.83 2.85 -11.78
N GLU A 44 -2.42 3.50 -10.70
CA GLU A 44 -1.77 2.85 -9.57
C GLU A 44 -2.72 1.85 -8.89
N LEU A 45 -3.99 2.24 -8.73
CA LEU A 45 -5.03 1.37 -8.21
C LEU A 45 -5.27 0.15 -9.11
N ALA A 46 -5.26 0.32 -10.43
CA ALA A 46 -5.38 -0.78 -11.39
C ALA A 46 -4.16 -1.73 -11.33
N ILE A 47 -2.95 -1.18 -11.21
CA ILE A 47 -1.71 -1.96 -11.05
C ILE A 47 -1.74 -2.79 -9.77
N LEU A 48 -2.11 -2.19 -8.64
CA LEU A 48 -2.18 -2.88 -7.34
C LEU A 48 -3.25 -3.97 -7.32
N LYS A 49 -4.35 -3.79 -8.07
CA LYS A 49 -5.40 -4.81 -8.23
C LYS A 49 -5.01 -5.95 -9.16
N ALA A 50 -4.12 -5.70 -10.12
CA ALA A 50 -3.71 -6.70 -11.09
C ALA A 50 -2.81 -7.78 -10.43
N ASN A 51 -2.98 -9.04 -10.86
CA ASN A 51 -2.33 -10.24 -10.34
C ASN A 51 -0.84 -10.06 -10.00
N ASN A 52 -0.53 -9.89 -8.70
CA ASN A 52 0.80 -9.67 -8.11
C ASN A 52 1.33 -8.23 -8.17
N GLY A 53 0.44 -7.23 -8.10
CA GLY A 53 0.81 -5.86 -7.77
C GLY A 53 1.58 -5.81 -6.45
N GLU A 54 2.83 -5.35 -6.47
CA GLU A 54 3.63 -5.16 -5.26
C GLU A 54 4.00 -3.70 -5.11
N ALA A 55 4.04 -3.24 -3.86
CA ALA A 55 4.41 -1.89 -3.49
C ALA A 55 5.79 -1.91 -2.84
N LEU A 56 6.58 -0.87 -3.11
CA LEU A 56 7.86 -0.64 -2.45
C LEU A 56 7.64 0.22 -1.21
N LEU A 57 7.54 -0.43 -0.06
CA LEU A 57 7.37 0.19 1.26
C LEU A 57 8.71 0.19 1.99
N GLU A 58 9.22 1.38 2.34
CA GLU A 58 10.50 1.56 3.05
C GLU A 58 11.67 0.70 2.49
N GLY A 59 11.75 0.60 1.17
CA GLY A 59 12.81 -0.15 0.48
C GLY A 59 12.57 -1.66 0.33
N LYS A 60 11.42 -2.19 0.78
CA LYS A 60 11.04 -3.60 0.61
C LYS A 60 9.83 -3.74 -0.32
N TRP A 61 9.94 -4.64 -1.30
CA TRP A 61 8.81 -5.03 -2.13
C TRP A 61 7.94 -6.03 -1.38
N GLY A 62 6.63 -5.86 -1.46
CA GLY A 62 5.71 -6.90 -1.06
C GLY A 62 4.29 -6.69 -1.60
N PRO A 63 3.46 -7.73 -1.53
CA PRO A 63 2.10 -7.68 -2.05
C PRO A 63 1.28 -6.67 -1.26
N LEU A 64 0.51 -5.86 -1.97
CA LEU A 64 -0.40 -4.89 -1.36
C LEU A 64 -1.79 -5.07 -1.97
N ALA A 65 -2.63 -5.82 -1.26
CA ALA A 65 -3.98 -6.11 -1.72
C ALA A 65 -4.93 -5.00 -1.27
N VAL A 66 -5.57 -4.33 -2.23
CA VAL A 66 -6.50 -3.23 -2.00
C VAL A 66 -7.89 -3.51 -2.58
N ASP A 67 -8.92 -2.93 -1.97
CA ASP A 67 -10.30 -3.03 -2.43
C ASP A 67 -10.62 -2.04 -3.55
N ARG A 68 -11.90 -1.94 -3.91
CA ARG A 68 -12.35 -1.08 -5.00
C ARG A 68 -12.08 0.40 -4.74
N VAL A 69 -12.05 0.83 -3.48
CA VAL A 69 -11.92 2.23 -3.06
C VAL A 69 -10.55 2.55 -2.44
N GLY A 70 -9.61 1.59 -2.43
CA GLY A 70 -8.24 1.80 -1.97
C GLY A 70 -7.99 1.39 -0.51
N ASN A 71 -8.93 0.72 0.16
CA ASN A 71 -8.67 0.14 1.48
C ASN A 71 -7.79 -1.09 1.34
N VAL A 72 -6.82 -1.26 2.24
CA VAL A 72 -5.92 -2.41 2.23
C VAL A 72 -6.58 -3.59 2.95
N ILE A 73 -6.83 -4.69 2.23
CA ILE A 73 -7.62 -5.85 2.71
C ILE A 73 -6.73 -6.95 3.31
N LYS A 74 -5.53 -7.16 2.75
CA LYS A 74 -4.64 -8.26 3.15
C LYS A 74 -3.21 -7.79 3.22
N ASN A 75 -2.57 -8.15 4.33
CA ASN A 75 -1.44 -7.36 4.75
C ASN A 75 -0.34 -8.14 5.47
N GLN A 76 0.37 -8.98 4.72
CA GLN A 76 1.60 -9.59 5.22
C GLN A 76 2.76 -8.58 5.22
N THR A 77 2.71 -7.60 4.32
CA THR A 77 3.76 -6.61 4.09
C THR A 77 3.77 -5.50 5.13
N ILE A 78 2.62 -5.13 5.71
CA ILE A 78 2.53 -3.98 6.62
C ILE A 78 2.61 -4.42 8.11
N LYS A 79 2.46 -5.72 8.41
CA LYS A 79 2.64 -6.32 9.76
C LYS A 79 3.89 -5.78 10.51
N PRO A 80 5.07 -5.68 9.89
CA PRO A 80 6.27 -5.17 10.55
C PRO A 80 6.17 -3.71 10.99
N TYR A 81 5.38 -2.88 10.29
CA TYR A 81 5.26 -1.44 10.55
C TYR A 81 4.21 -1.09 11.59
N ILE A 82 3.42 -2.09 12.02
CA ILE A 82 2.37 -1.98 13.04
C ILE A 82 2.92 -2.35 14.43
N GLN A 83 4.06 -3.06 14.48
CA GLN A 83 4.69 -3.56 15.71
C GLN A 83 5.88 -2.70 16.20
N GLN A 84 6.16 -1.58 15.54
CA GLN A 84 7.14 -0.56 15.96
C GLN A 84 6.41 0.66 16.49
#